data_AF-A0A7C9P9R6-F1
#
_entry.id   AF-A0A7C9P9R6-F1
#
_cell.length_a   1.000
_cell.length_b   1.000
_cell.length_c   1.000
_cell.angle_alpha   90.00
_cell.angle_beta   90.00
_cell.angle_gamma   90.00
#
_symmetry.space_group_name_H-M   'P 1'
#
loop_
_entity.id
_entity.type
_entity.pdbx_description
1 polymer ?
#
loop_
_entity_poly.entity_id
_entity_poly.type
_entity_poly.pdbx_seq_one_letter_code
_entity_poly.pdbx_strand_id
1 'polypeptide(L)' 'MAITGEQYDALVKLMRGSPESPANRAARRVLVDGATQAEARRETGASRSTVSITVQRYTEADQSMRSVYAPIKA' A
#
# COMPACT_ATOMS: atom_id res chain seq x y z
N MET A 1 -1.37 12.56 0.09
CA MET A 1 -1.81 12.11 1.43
C MET A 1 -1.28 10.69 1.61
N ALA A 2 -0.51 10.42 2.65
CA ALA A 2 0.00 9.07 2.92
C ALA A 2 -1.11 8.20 3.53
N ILE A 3 -1.11 6.90 3.21
CA ILE A 3 -2.00 5.92 3.84
C ILE A 3 -1.45 5.64 5.25
N THR A 4 -2.29 5.61 6.28
CA THR A 4 -1.83 5.22 7.64
C THR A 4 -1.56 3.72 7.73
N GLY A 5 -0.77 3.29 8.72
CA GLY A 5 -0.50 1.86 8.92
C GLY A 5 -1.78 1.02 9.07
N GLU A 6 -2.73 1.48 9.88
CA GLU A 6 -4.01 0.79 10.09
C GLU A 6 -4.86 0.72 8.81
N GLN A 7 -4.90 1.80 8.02
CA GLN A 7 -5.59 1.81 6.74
C GLN A 7 -4.96 0.83 5.75
N TYR A 8 -3.62 0.77 5.71
CA TYR A 8 -2.90 -0.18 4.87
C TYR A 8 -3.18 -1.62 5.29
N ASP A 9 -3.09 -1.93 6.58
CA ASP A 9 -3.33 -3.28 7.11
C ASP A 9 -4.77 -3.75 6.85
N ALA A 10 -5.74 -2.84 6.95
CA ALA A 10 -7.12 -3.10 6.57
C ALA A 10 -7.26 -3.43 5.08
N LEU A 11 -6.61 -2.67 4.19
CA LEU A 11 -6.61 -2.96 2.75
C LEU A 11 -5.95 -4.30 2.43
N VAL A 12 -4.79 -4.61 3.04
CA VAL A 12 -4.12 -5.91 2.90
C VAL A 12 -5.05 -7.04 3.29
N LYS A 13 -5.74 -6.93 4.44
CA LYS A 13 -6.70 -7.93 4.91
C LYS A 13 -7.88 -8.08 3.93
N LEU A 14 -8.52 -6.98 3.53
CA LEU A 14 -9.69 -7.00 2.63
C LEU A 14 -9.36 -7.57 1.25
N MET A 15 -8.18 -7.26 0.72
CA MET A 15 -7.71 -7.72 -0.59
C MET A 15 -7.05 -9.11 -0.54
N ARG A 16 -7.14 -9.80 0.61
CA ARG A 16 -6.57 -11.13 0.86
C ARG A 16 -5.05 -11.20 0.61
N GLY A 17 -4.34 -10.10 0.88
CA GLY A 17 -2.89 -10.03 0.83
C GLY A 17 -2.23 -10.64 2.09
N SER A 18 -0.95 -10.99 1.98
CA SER A 18 -0.14 -11.45 3.12
C SER A 18 0.79 -10.33 3.58
N PRO A 19 0.62 -9.76 4.80
CA PRO A 19 1.46 -8.67 5.31
C PRO A 19 2.96 -8.97 5.27
N GLU A 20 3.34 -10.23 5.51
CA GLU A 20 4.74 -10.69 5.55
C GLU A 20 5.38 -10.88 4.17
N SER A 21 4.58 -10.87 3.10
CA SER A 21 5.12 -11.03 1.75
C SER A 21 6.08 -9.87 1.39
N PRO A 22 7.19 -10.13 0.68
CA PRO A 22 8.13 -9.08 0.24
C PRO A 22 7.44 -7.92 -0.50
N ALA A 23 6.40 -8.23 -1.26
CA ALA A 23 5.58 -7.27 -2.00
C ALA A 23 4.81 -6.33 -1.05
N ASN A 24 4.06 -6.89 -0.09
CA ASN A 24 3.25 -6.09 0.84
C ASN A 24 4.13 -5.34 1.84
N ARG A 25 5.25 -5.91 2.29
CA ARG A 25 6.24 -5.16 3.08
C ARG A 25 6.80 -3.97 2.31
N ALA A 26 7.10 -4.15 1.02
CA ALA A 26 7.64 -3.06 0.21
C ALA A 26 6.62 -1.95 0.01
N ALA A 27 5.37 -2.29 -0.28
CA ALA A 27 4.31 -1.31 -0.42
C ALA A 27 4.02 -0.58 0.89
N ARG A 28 4.10 -1.25 2.05
CA ARG A 28 3.99 -0.59 3.37
C ARG A 28 5.10 0.45 3.56
N ARG A 29 6.35 0.09 3.27
CA ARG A 29 7.50 1.01 3.38
C ARG A 29 7.31 2.27 2.53
N VAL A 30 6.72 2.14 1.34
CA VAL A 30 6.46 3.28 0.44
C VAL A 30 5.25 4.10 0.89
N LEU A 31 4.11 3.45 1.12
CA LEU A 31 2.82 4.13 1.29
C LEU A 31 2.57 4.64 2.71
N VAL A 32 3.16 3.96 3.71
CA VAL A 32 3.02 4.29 5.13
C VAL A 32 4.27 5.01 5.64
N ASP A 33 5.45 4.43 5.38
CA ASP A 33 6.70 4.93 5.97
C ASP A 33 7.42 5.97 5.08
N GLY A 34 6.89 6.26 3.88
CA GLY A 34 7.40 7.30 2.97
C GLY A 34 8.72 6.97 2.28
N ALA A 35 9.17 5.71 2.31
CA ALA A 35 10.39 5.27 1.62
C ALA A 35 10.24 5.37 0.09
N THR A 36 11.35 5.57 -0.61
CA THR A 36 11.37 5.41 -2.06
C THR A 36 11.16 3.94 -2.45
N GLN A 37 10.63 3.68 -3.64
CA GLN A 37 10.50 2.31 -4.15
C GLN A 37 11.86 1.60 -4.24
N ALA A 38 12.96 2.32 -4.45
CA ALA A 38 14.31 1.76 -4.50
C ALA A 38 14.78 1.29 -3.12
N GLU A 39 14.51 2.06 -2.06
CA GLU A 39 14.79 1.65 -0.67
C GLU A 39 13.96 0.45 -0.26
N ALA A 40 12.65 0.50 -0.49
CA ALA A 40 11.74 -0.61 -0.20
C ALA A 40 12.19 -1.90 -0.91
N ARG A 41 12.63 -1.80 -2.17
CA ARG A 41 13.18 -2.93 -2.93
C ARG A 41 14.41 -3.54 -2.25
N ARG A 42 15.36 -2.70 -1.83
CA ARG A 42 16.62 -3.15 -1.19
C ARG A 42 16.35 -3.88 0.13
N GLU A 43 15.37 -3.41 0.89
CA GLU A 43 15.09 -3.93 2.23
C GLU A 43 14.21 -5.19 2.25
N THR A 44 13.35 -5.36 1.25
CA THR A 44 12.41 -6.50 1.20
C THR A 44 12.82 -7.60 0.25
N GLY A 45 13.71 -7.31 -0.71
CA GLY A 45 14.11 -8.26 -1.76
C GLY A 45 13.05 -8.43 -2.85
N ALA A 46 11.96 -7.66 -2.84
CA ALA A 46 10.98 -7.68 -3.93
C ALA A 46 11.61 -7.19 -5.25
N SER A 47 11.09 -7.65 -6.39
CA SER A 47 11.53 -7.12 -7.68
C SER A 47 11.01 -5.69 -7.90
N ARG A 48 11.66 -4.90 -8.76
CA ARG A 48 11.20 -3.54 -9.09
C ARG A 48 9.76 -3.51 -9.61
N SER A 49 9.40 -4.44 -10.50
CA SER A 49 8.05 -4.53 -11.05
C SER A 49 7.04 -4.92 -9.96
N THR A 50 7.40 -5.87 -9.10
CA THR A 50 6.57 -6.26 -7.94
C THR A 50 6.28 -5.08 -7.02
N VAL A 51 7.30 -4.27 -6.68
CA VAL A 51 7.12 -3.06 -5.85
C VAL A 51 6.17 -2.09 -6.54
N SER A 52 6.43 -1.75 -7.81
CA SER A 52 5.60 -0.79 -8.56
C SER A 52 4.14 -1.23 -8.64
N ILE A 53 3.89 -2.49 -9.01
CA ILE A 53 2.54 -3.04 -9.16
C ILE A 53 1.81 -3.05 -7.81
N THR A 54 2.49 -3.47 -6.73
CA THR A 54 1.86 -3.58 -5.41
C THR A 54 1.55 -2.21 -4.81
N VAL A 55 2.46 -1.24 -4.98
CA VAL A 55 2.25 0.16 -4.58
C VAL A 55 1.04 0.74 -5.32
N GLN A 56 0.97 0.56 -6.64
CA GLN A 56 -0.16 1.03 -7.45
C GLN A 56 -1.48 0.38 -6.97
N ARG A 57 -1.48 -0.95 -6.80
CA ARG A 57 -2.66 -1.71 -6.39
C ARG A 57 -3.30 -1.20 -5.09
N TYR A 58 -2.49 -0.94 -4.06
CA TYR A 58 -3.01 -0.43 -2.79
C TYR A 58 -3.33 1.08 -2.83
N THR A 59 -2.64 1.84 -3.68
CA THR A 59 -2.98 3.26 -3.92
C THR A 59 -4.37 3.38 -4.56
N GLU A 60 -4.64 2.59 -5.60
CA GLU A 60 -5.94 2.55 -6.28
C GLU A 60 -7.05 2.07 -5.35
N ALA A 61 -6.76 1.07 -4.51
CA ALA A 61 -7.71 0.60 -3.52
C ALA A 61 -8.06 1.67 -2.47
N ASP A 62 -7.07 2.37 -1.90
CA ASP A 62 -7.31 3.48 -0.96
C ASP A 62 -8.12 4.60 -1.61
N GLN A 63 -7.77 5.01 -2.84
CA GLN A 63 -8.50 6.03 -3.59
C GLN A 63 -9.96 5.63 -3.83
N SER A 64 -10.20 4.37 -4.21
CA SER A 64 -11.55 3.83 -4.42
C SER A 64 -12.36 3.82 -3.12
N MET A 65 -11.74 3.45 -2.00
CA MET A 65 -12.45 3.44 -0.71
C MET A 65 -12.76 4.86 -0.23
N ARG A 66 -11.83 5.80 -0.41
CA ARG A 66 -12.04 7.21 -0.06
C ARG A 66 -13.12 7.86 -0.92
N SER A 67 -13.25 7.50 -2.19
CA SER A 67 -14.30 8.08 -3.06
C SER A 67 -15.70 7.63 -2.66
N VAL A 68 -15.84 6.43 -2.08
CA VAL A 68 -17.14 5.88 -1.64
C VAL A 68 -17.47 6.26 -0.18
N TYR A 69 -16.47 6.31 0.70
CA TYR A 69 -16.68 6.57 2.13
C TYR A 69 -16.40 8.00 2.57
N ALA A 70 -15.95 8.89 1.68
CA ALA A 70 -15.92 10.31 2.02
C ALA A 70 -17.32 10.72 2.48
N PRO A 71 -17.48 11.35 3.67
CA PRO A 71 -18.78 11.80 4.11
C PRO A 71 -19.38 12.66 3.03
N ILE A 72 -20.64 12.38 2.67
CA ILE A 72 -21.43 13.25 1.79
C ILE A 72 -21.27 14.65 2.40
N LYS A 73 -20.64 15.57 1.66
CA LYS A 73 -20.64 16.97 2.06
C LYS A 73 -22.11 17.37 2.15
N ALA A 74 -22.58 17.60 3.38
CA ALA A 74 -23.88 18.18 3.65
C ALA A 74 -24.01 19.54 2.96
#